data_AF-A0A2C5WXY4-F1
#
_entry.id   AF-A0A2C5WXY4-F1
#
_cell.length_a   1.000
_cell.length_b   1.000
_cell.length_c   1.000
_cell.angle_alpha   90.00
_cell.angle_beta   90.00
_cell.angle_gamma   90.00
#
_symmetry.space_group_name_H-M   'P 1'
#
loop_
_entity.id
_entity.type
_entity.pdbx_description
1 polymer ?
#
loop_
_entity_poly.entity_id
_entity_poly.type
_entity_poly.pdbx_seq_one_letter_code
_entity_poly.pdbx_strand_id
1 'polypeptide(L)'
;MKFPCLSSATRALLMSGLAQAGVFEEHGYEVENIGHTHAVFSPQYLKSFVFLDLISFYPETKIAAIYIAKNDEEQIHENKLSLSEIFVSLCQIHDFGSDDMRGLVFDIYEDLEVNRVIGRIRSSRDLGPKEEVEVIPGSSEWDIILDTEYYTRMLQVTNKQVIKILLMSQDRPDWGDSTYSVDRIYFSFLASTNKASVTGMEGVHAETLAFETRPEVDGEDEETVLKAKFAEEEEKEIRSLATISNYASGRRLAASDMAGTLAS
;
A
#
# COMPACT_ATOMS: atom_id res chain seq x y z
N MET A 1 -12.08 -46.29 -42.32
CA MET A 1 -11.61 -46.19 -40.92
C MET A 1 -10.26 -45.49 -40.96
N LYS A 2 -10.19 -44.15 -40.91
CA LYS A 2 -10.05 -43.31 -39.70
C LYS A 2 -9.08 -43.89 -38.68
N PHE A 3 -7.83 -43.42 -38.71
CA PHE A 3 -7.08 -42.83 -37.60
C PHE A 3 -5.89 -42.05 -38.18
N PRO A 4 -5.85 -40.71 -38.11
CA PRO A 4 -4.59 -40.00 -38.17
C PRO A 4 -3.95 -40.00 -36.79
N CYS A 5 -2.67 -40.33 -36.80
CA CYS A 5 -1.73 -40.22 -35.71
C CYS A 5 -1.75 -38.77 -35.16
N LEU A 6 -1.86 -38.65 -33.83
CA LEU A 6 -1.87 -37.36 -33.13
C LEU A 6 -0.57 -36.61 -33.41
N SER A 7 -0.73 -35.46 -34.08
CA SER A 7 0.30 -34.46 -34.29
C SER A 7 0.90 -34.01 -32.96
N SER A 8 2.23 -34.06 -32.90
CA SER A 8 3.09 -33.34 -31.95
C SER A 8 2.66 -31.87 -31.85
N ALA A 9 1.93 -31.52 -30.79
CA ALA A 9 1.69 -30.16 -30.39
C ALA A 9 1.53 -30.11 -28.87
N THR A 10 2.61 -30.41 -28.15
CA THR A 10 2.67 -30.15 -26.71
C THR A 10 4.08 -29.69 -26.39
N ARG A 11 4.25 -28.37 -26.32
CA ARG A 11 5.25 -27.62 -25.53
C ARG A 11 5.44 -26.24 -26.15
N ALA A 12 4.52 -25.34 -25.85
CA ALA A 12 4.76 -23.91 -25.92
C ALA A 12 3.76 -23.21 -24.98
N LEU A 13 3.82 -23.53 -23.70
CA LEU A 13 3.13 -22.77 -22.65
C LEU A 13 3.94 -23.01 -21.38
N LEU A 14 4.94 -22.16 -21.12
CA LEU A 14 5.68 -22.01 -19.84
C LEU A 14 6.94 -21.12 -20.03
N MET A 15 6.84 -19.97 -20.69
CA MET A 15 7.99 -19.03 -20.77
C MET A 15 7.59 -17.56 -20.55
N SER A 16 6.41 -17.27 -20.00
CA SER A 16 6.03 -15.90 -19.63
C SER A 16 6.39 -15.53 -18.19
N GLY A 17 6.95 -16.45 -17.41
CA GLY A 17 7.31 -16.23 -15.99
C GLY A 17 8.81 -16.07 -15.72
N LEU A 18 9.65 -15.89 -16.74
CA LEU A 18 11.11 -16.05 -16.64
C LEU A 18 11.92 -14.76 -16.81
N ALA A 19 11.29 -13.58 -16.76
CA ALA A 19 11.98 -12.30 -16.98
C ALA A 19 12.02 -11.37 -15.75
N GLN A 20 11.47 -11.79 -14.61
CA GLN A 20 11.66 -11.06 -13.36
C GLN A 20 11.87 -12.04 -12.23
N ALA A 21 12.95 -12.84 -12.36
CA ALA A 21 13.75 -13.21 -11.20
C ALA A 21 14.30 -11.90 -10.60
N GLY A 22 13.42 -11.16 -9.94
CA GLY A 22 13.62 -9.78 -9.55
C GLY A 22 14.42 -9.70 -8.26
N VAL A 23 14.70 -8.47 -7.83
CA VAL A 23 15.33 -8.13 -6.54
C VAL A 23 14.81 -8.98 -5.37
N PHE A 24 13.53 -9.35 -5.36
CA PHE A 24 12.97 -10.28 -4.36
C PHE A 24 13.63 -11.66 -4.36
N GLU A 25 13.70 -12.34 -5.50
CA GLU A 25 14.31 -13.68 -5.59
C GLU A 25 15.81 -13.63 -5.26
N GLU A 26 16.52 -12.59 -5.72
CA GLU A 26 17.95 -12.39 -5.44
C GLU A 26 18.22 -12.24 -3.93
N HIS A 27 17.29 -11.60 -3.20
CA HIS A 27 17.40 -11.37 -1.77
C HIS A 27 16.70 -12.46 -0.93
N GLY A 28 16.09 -13.46 -1.58
CA GLY A 28 15.42 -14.59 -0.93
C GLY A 28 14.00 -14.31 -0.43
N TYR A 29 13.38 -13.21 -0.84
CA TYR A 29 11.99 -12.89 -0.53
C TYR A 29 11.04 -13.64 -1.46
N GLU A 30 9.92 -14.11 -0.90
CA GLU A 30 8.81 -14.64 -1.70
C GLU A 30 7.75 -13.55 -1.86
N VAL A 31 7.15 -13.45 -3.04
CA VAL A 31 6.05 -12.50 -3.31
C VAL A 31 4.88 -13.26 -3.91
N GLU A 32 3.72 -13.11 -3.28
CA GLU A 32 2.44 -13.66 -3.76
C GLU A 32 1.55 -12.52 -4.23
N ASN A 33 0.99 -12.68 -5.42
CA ASN A 33 0.23 -11.63 -6.11
C ASN A 33 -1.24 -12.06 -6.26
N ILE A 34 -2.17 -11.29 -5.68
CA ILE A 34 -3.61 -11.51 -5.84
C ILE A 34 -4.25 -10.22 -6.34
N GLY A 35 -4.49 -10.15 -7.65
CA GLY A 35 -4.96 -8.92 -8.29
C GLY A 35 -3.93 -7.81 -8.19
N HIS A 36 -4.28 -6.72 -7.51
CA HIS A 36 -3.37 -5.61 -7.25
C HIS A 36 -2.73 -5.63 -5.85
N THR A 37 -2.95 -6.70 -5.08
CA THR A 37 -2.41 -6.86 -3.74
C THR A 37 -1.22 -7.82 -3.76
N HIS A 38 -0.16 -7.44 -3.05
CA HIS A 38 1.10 -8.16 -2.93
C HIS A 38 1.36 -8.51 -1.48
N ALA A 39 1.55 -9.80 -1.22
CA ALA A 39 2.05 -10.30 0.05
C ALA A 39 3.54 -10.64 -0.11
N VAL A 40 4.39 -9.94 0.64
CA VAL A 40 5.84 -10.16 0.65
C VAL A 40 6.23 -10.94 1.90
N PHE A 41 7.04 -11.98 1.74
CA PHE A 41 7.50 -12.83 2.83
C PHE A 41 9.02 -12.78 2.93
N SER A 42 9.50 -12.54 4.15
CA SER A 42 10.93 -12.58 4.47
C SER A 42 11.45 -14.02 4.55
N PRO A 43 12.70 -14.28 4.10
CA PRO A 43 13.37 -15.56 4.32
C PRO A 43 13.68 -15.85 5.80
N GLN A 44 13.70 -14.85 6.67
CA GLN A 44 14.07 -15.00 8.08
C GLN A 44 12.92 -15.50 8.96
N TYR A 45 11.68 -15.29 8.54
CA TYR A 45 10.56 -15.86 9.25
C TYR A 45 10.51 -17.36 8.95
N LEU A 46 11.06 -18.16 9.88
CA LEU A 46 11.16 -19.64 9.89
C LEU A 46 9.86 -20.37 9.54
N LYS A 47 8.73 -19.66 9.51
CA LYS A 47 7.44 -20.14 9.05
C LYS A 47 6.83 -19.05 8.17
N SER A 48 6.94 -19.24 6.86
CA SER A 48 6.52 -18.35 5.76
C SER A 48 5.01 -18.06 5.70
N PHE A 49 4.37 -17.74 6.82
CA PHE A 49 2.95 -17.38 6.91
C PHE A 49 2.75 -15.97 7.50
N VAL A 50 3.81 -15.32 7.97
CA VAL A 50 3.77 -13.92 8.42
C VAL A 50 4.16 -13.05 7.24
N PHE A 51 3.27 -12.14 6.86
CA PHE A 51 3.58 -11.11 5.88
C PHE A 51 4.63 -10.18 6.49
N LEU A 52 5.73 -9.98 5.76
CA LEU A 52 6.58 -8.83 6.02
C LEU A 52 5.83 -7.56 5.62
N ASP A 53 5.38 -7.54 4.36
CA ASP A 53 4.61 -6.45 3.79
C ASP A 53 3.34 -6.98 3.11
N LEU A 54 2.27 -6.21 3.22
CA LEU A 54 1.03 -6.41 2.48
C LEU A 54 0.64 -5.08 1.84
N ILE A 55 0.70 -4.99 0.52
CA ILE A 55 0.61 -3.72 -0.22
C ILE A 55 -0.33 -3.88 -1.42
N SER A 56 -1.26 -2.95 -1.60
CA SER A 56 -2.14 -2.84 -2.77
C SER A 56 -1.84 -1.59 -3.58
N PHE A 57 -1.90 -1.70 -4.91
CA PHE A 57 -1.80 -0.57 -5.83
C PHE A 57 -3.11 -0.33 -6.56
N TYR A 58 -3.46 0.93 -6.77
CA TYR A 58 -4.67 1.34 -7.46
C TYR A 58 -4.28 2.28 -8.59
N PRO A 59 -3.87 1.74 -9.76
CA PRO A 59 -3.31 2.55 -10.84
C PRO A 59 -4.27 3.62 -11.38
N GLU A 60 -5.57 3.36 -11.43
CA GLU A 60 -6.56 4.31 -11.96
C GLU A 60 -6.71 5.55 -11.05
N THR A 61 -6.72 5.34 -9.74
CA THR A 61 -6.83 6.41 -8.74
C THR A 61 -5.47 6.98 -8.34
N LYS A 62 -4.38 6.34 -8.77
CA LYS A 62 -2.99 6.62 -8.39
C LYS A 62 -2.79 6.58 -6.87
N ILE A 63 -3.43 5.64 -6.21
CA ILE A 63 -3.33 5.42 -4.76
C ILE A 63 -2.55 4.13 -4.52
N ALA A 64 -1.76 4.09 -3.45
CA ALA A 64 -1.26 2.85 -2.89
C ALA A 64 -1.77 2.69 -1.45
N ALA A 65 -1.92 1.46 -1.00
CA ALA A 65 -2.31 1.14 0.37
C ALA A 65 -1.34 0.12 0.95
N ILE A 66 -0.82 0.40 2.14
CA ILE A 66 0.09 -0.46 2.89
C ILE A 66 -0.69 -0.94 4.12
N TYR A 67 -1.06 -2.22 4.11
CA TYR A 67 -1.83 -2.84 5.18
C TYR A 67 -0.94 -3.30 6.33
N ILE A 68 0.23 -3.82 5.98
CA ILE A 68 1.24 -4.33 6.90
C ILE A 68 2.58 -3.89 6.36
N ALA A 69 3.44 -3.36 7.23
CA ALA A 69 4.84 -3.08 6.94
C ALA A 69 5.70 -3.38 8.17
N LYS A 70 6.34 -4.55 8.19
CA LYS A 70 7.10 -5.06 9.35
C LYS A 70 8.60 -5.09 9.11
N ASN A 71 9.10 -4.32 8.14
CA ASN A 71 10.52 -4.25 7.79
C ASN A 71 11.41 -3.92 8.99
N ASP A 72 10.93 -3.08 9.93
CA ASP A 72 11.70 -2.73 11.13
C ASP A 72 11.79 -3.87 12.15
N GLU A 73 10.85 -4.83 12.12
CA GLU A 73 10.85 -6.02 12.98
C GLU A 73 11.75 -7.14 12.43
N GLU A 74 12.07 -7.11 11.14
CA GLU A 74 12.96 -8.08 10.51
C GLU A 74 14.40 -7.91 11.02
N GLN A 75 15.04 -9.02 11.39
CA GLN A 75 16.42 -9.02 11.85
C GLN A 75 17.37 -8.49 10.76
N ILE A 76 18.43 -7.78 11.17
CA ILE A 76 19.42 -7.29 10.21
C ILE A 76 20.17 -8.47 9.58
N HIS A 77 20.19 -8.52 8.25
CA HIS A 77 21.02 -9.44 7.47
C HIS A 77 21.46 -8.79 6.16
N GLU A 78 22.44 -9.41 5.50
CA GLU A 78 23.06 -8.88 4.27
C GLU A 78 22.04 -8.61 3.16
N ASN A 79 21.04 -9.51 3.03
CA ASN A 79 20.02 -9.41 1.98
C ASN A 79 18.76 -8.65 2.42
N LYS A 80 18.77 -7.90 3.52
CA LYS A 80 17.56 -7.26 4.02
C LYS A 80 17.12 -6.14 3.09
N LEU A 81 15.90 -6.22 2.58
CA LEU A 81 15.30 -5.14 1.80
C LEU A 81 14.55 -4.17 2.71
N SER A 82 14.73 -2.88 2.46
CA SER A 82 13.96 -1.82 3.09
C SER A 82 12.56 -1.70 2.48
N LEU A 83 11.63 -1.07 3.21
CA LEU A 83 10.27 -0.80 2.70
C LEU A 83 10.31 -0.04 1.37
N SER A 84 11.26 0.90 1.20
CA SER A 84 11.40 1.65 -0.03
C SER A 84 11.82 0.78 -1.21
N GLU A 85 12.74 -0.16 -1.00
CA GLU A 85 13.20 -1.07 -2.06
C GLU A 85 12.08 -2.01 -2.48
N ILE A 86 11.34 -2.55 -1.51
CA ILE A 86 10.18 -3.40 -1.77
C ILE A 86 9.10 -2.63 -2.52
N PHE A 87 8.72 -1.44 -2.03
CA PHE A 87 7.67 -0.62 -2.64
C PHE A 87 8.00 -0.24 -4.09
N VAL A 88 9.22 0.28 -4.35
CA VAL A 88 9.65 0.65 -5.70
C VAL A 88 9.64 -0.55 -6.65
N SER A 89 10.03 -1.71 -6.15
CA SER A 89 10.05 -2.95 -6.93
C SER A 89 8.64 -3.40 -7.30
N LEU A 90 7.67 -3.28 -6.39
CA LEU A 90 6.27 -3.57 -6.68
C LEU A 90 5.63 -2.53 -7.61
N CYS A 91 5.99 -1.25 -7.49
CA CYS A 91 5.57 -0.20 -8.41
C CYS A 91 5.92 -0.53 -9.87
N GLN A 92 7.13 -1.06 -10.10
CA GLN A 92 7.58 -1.46 -11.44
C GLN A 92 6.73 -2.58 -12.05
N ILE A 93 6.13 -3.45 -11.22
CA ILE A 93 5.26 -4.53 -11.68
C ILE A 93 3.94 -3.98 -12.26
N HIS A 94 3.44 -2.86 -11.72
CA HIS A 94 2.15 -2.28 -12.09
C HIS A 94 2.22 -1.09 -13.04
N ASP A 95 3.39 -0.76 -13.58
CA ASP A 95 3.63 0.50 -14.29
C ASP A 95 3.13 1.71 -13.48
N PHE A 96 3.26 1.61 -12.15
CA PHE A 96 2.80 2.61 -11.20
C PHE A 96 3.98 3.53 -10.85
N GLY A 97 4.01 4.73 -11.41
CA GLY A 97 5.03 5.71 -11.05
C GLY A 97 4.79 6.23 -9.62
N SER A 98 5.72 5.99 -8.70
CA SER A 98 5.65 6.56 -7.34
C SER A 98 5.57 8.10 -7.35
N ASP A 99 6.19 8.74 -8.35
CA ASP A 99 6.11 10.19 -8.57
C ASP A 99 4.71 10.67 -8.93
N ASP A 100 3.90 9.79 -9.54
CA ASP A 100 2.55 10.09 -10.01
C ASP A 100 1.47 9.82 -8.95
N MET A 101 1.86 9.22 -7.82
CA MET A 101 0.98 8.88 -6.71
C MET A 101 0.23 10.12 -6.18
N ARG A 102 -1.08 9.98 -6.04
CA ARG A 102 -2.01 11.00 -5.52
C ARG A 102 -2.35 10.76 -4.05
N GLY A 103 -2.21 9.54 -3.56
CA GLY A 103 -2.39 9.23 -2.15
C GLY A 103 -1.70 7.95 -1.72
N LEU A 104 -1.40 7.89 -0.43
CA LEU A 104 -0.89 6.71 0.24
C LEU A 104 -1.73 6.45 1.49
N VAL A 105 -2.21 5.23 1.64
CA VAL A 105 -3.03 4.81 2.77
C VAL A 105 -2.25 3.82 3.63
N PHE A 106 -2.32 3.98 4.94
CA PHE A 106 -1.86 2.99 5.90
C PHE A 106 -3.02 2.46 6.71
N ASP A 107 -3.08 1.14 6.88
CA ASP A 107 -3.85 0.54 7.96
C ASP A 107 -3.00 0.56 9.23
N ILE A 108 -3.63 0.91 10.36
CA ILE A 108 -2.98 0.94 11.68
C ILE A 108 -3.10 -0.45 12.29
N TYR A 109 -2.16 -1.31 11.91
CA TYR A 109 -2.14 -2.70 12.31
C TYR A 109 -1.43 -2.88 13.66
N GLU A 110 -2.17 -3.36 14.67
CA GLU A 110 -1.66 -3.66 16.03
C GLU A 110 -1.03 -2.49 16.80
N ASP A 111 -1.15 -1.25 16.33
CA ASP A 111 -0.62 -0.05 17.00
C ASP A 111 -1.66 0.64 17.87
N LEU A 112 -1.75 0.21 19.13
CA LEU A 112 -2.70 0.77 20.10
C LEU A 112 -2.44 2.23 20.45
N GLU A 113 -1.22 2.74 20.27
CA GLU A 113 -0.88 4.11 20.60
C GLU A 113 -1.47 5.07 19.56
N VAL A 114 -1.23 4.81 18.28
CA VAL A 114 -1.79 5.62 17.19
C VAL A 114 -3.31 5.47 17.12
N ASN A 115 -3.86 4.27 17.33
CA ASN A 115 -5.32 4.08 17.46
C ASN A 115 -5.93 4.98 18.55
N ARG A 116 -5.26 5.12 19.71
CA ARG A 116 -5.73 6.03 20.79
C ARG A 116 -5.63 7.49 20.40
N VAL A 117 -4.59 7.87 19.66
CA VAL A 117 -4.43 9.23 19.14
C VAL A 117 -5.60 9.57 18.21
N ILE A 118 -5.92 8.71 17.25
CA ILE A 118 -7.04 8.90 16.33
C ILE A 118 -8.37 8.95 17.09
N GLY A 119 -8.58 8.03 18.03
CA GLY A 119 -9.78 8.02 18.87
C GLY A 119 -9.95 9.34 19.65
N ARG A 120 -8.86 9.92 20.16
CA ARG A 120 -8.89 11.24 20.81
C ARG A 120 -9.26 12.36 19.86
N ILE A 121 -8.66 12.41 18.67
CA ILE A 121 -8.97 13.39 17.62
C ILE A 121 -10.48 13.35 17.31
N ARG A 122 -11.03 12.17 17.02
CA ARG A 122 -12.48 12.00 16.74
C ARG A 122 -13.33 12.46 17.93
N SER A 123 -13.04 11.97 19.13
CA SER A 123 -13.84 12.31 20.31
C SER A 123 -13.82 13.80 20.67
N SER A 124 -12.72 14.51 20.41
CA SER A 124 -12.60 15.95 20.66
C SER A 124 -13.50 16.80 19.75
N ARG A 125 -13.98 16.20 18.66
CA ARG A 125 -14.87 16.81 17.67
C ARG A 125 -16.29 16.20 17.72
N ASP A 126 -16.63 15.50 18.80
CA ASP A 126 -17.90 14.80 18.99
C ASP A 126 -18.24 13.77 17.89
N LEU A 127 -17.21 13.21 17.24
CA LEU A 127 -17.36 12.20 16.19
C LEU A 127 -17.35 10.78 16.78
N GLY A 128 -18.15 9.91 16.18
CA GLY A 128 -18.17 8.47 16.47
C GLY A 128 -16.86 7.77 16.09
N PRO A 129 -16.62 6.55 16.60
CA PRO A 129 -15.34 5.85 16.47
C PRO A 129 -14.99 5.47 15.02
N LYS A 130 -15.96 5.40 14.11
CA LYS A 130 -15.76 5.07 12.69
C LYS A 130 -15.89 6.27 11.75
N GLU A 131 -16.23 7.44 12.29
CA GLU A 131 -16.46 8.62 11.46
C GLU A 131 -15.15 9.15 10.88
N GLU A 132 -15.20 9.58 9.62
CA GLU A 132 -14.07 10.18 8.94
C GLU A 132 -13.75 11.55 9.53
N VAL A 133 -12.46 11.86 9.64
CA VAL A 133 -12.01 13.16 10.10
C VAL A 133 -10.87 13.68 9.24
N GLU A 134 -11.05 14.88 8.70
CA GLU A 134 -9.99 15.62 8.04
C GLU A 134 -9.16 16.37 9.09
N VAL A 135 -7.86 16.13 9.09
CA VAL A 135 -6.92 16.82 9.98
C VAL A 135 -6.51 18.13 9.34
N ILE A 136 -6.72 19.23 10.06
CA ILE A 136 -6.52 20.59 9.53
C ILE A 136 -5.02 20.87 9.43
N PRO A 137 -4.48 21.25 8.25
CA PRO A 137 -3.07 21.60 8.11
C PRO A 137 -2.60 22.67 9.11
N GLY A 138 -1.48 22.41 9.78
CA GLY A 138 -0.89 23.32 10.77
C GLY A 138 -1.59 23.34 12.14
N SER A 139 -2.57 22.47 12.37
CA SER A 139 -3.14 22.25 13.70
C SER A 139 -2.24 21.36 14.56
N SER A 140 -2.44 21.35 15.88
CA SER A 140 -1.71 20.42 16.77
C SER A 140 -1.99 18.95 16.42
N GLU A 141 -3.19 18.64 15.92
CA GLU A 141 -3.54 17.28 15.49
C GLU A 141 -2.76 16.87 14.24
N TRP A 142 -2.49 17.83 13.35
CA TRP A 142 -1.64 17.61 12.17
C TRP A 142 -0.24 17.19 12.60
N ASP A 143 0.39 17.97 13.48
CA ASP A 143 1.74 17.68 13.98
C ASP A 143 1.79 16.33 14.71
N ILE A 144 0.75 16.00 15.48
CA ILE A 144 0.64 14.70 16.16
C ILE A 144 0.63 13.54 15.15
N ILE A 145 -0.09 13.65 14.02
CA ILE A 145 -0.09 12.60 13.00
C ILE A 145 1.26 12.55 12.26
N LEU A 146 1.88 13.70 12.00
CA LEU A 146 3.21 13.76 11.39
C LEU A 146 4.31 13.16 12.28
N ASP A 147 4.12 13.13 13.60
CA ASP A 147 5.06 12.52 14.56
C ASP A 147 4.93 10.98 14.65
N THR A 148 3.97 10.38 13.95
CA THR A 148 3.76 8.92 13.98
C THR A 148 4.74 8.16 13.09
N GLU A 149 4.94 6.87 13.39
CA GLU A 149 5.73 5.97 12.53
C GLU A 149 5.17 5.87 11.10
N TYR A 150 3.86 6.07 10.92
CA TYR A 150 3.22 6.01 9.60
C TYR A 150 3.64 7.16 8.69
N TYR A 151 3.86 8.36 9.24
CA TYR A 151 4.45 9.46 8.47
C TYR A 151 5.91 9.17 8.12
N THR A 152 6.67 8.57 9.04
CA THR A 152 8.05 8.15 8.76
C THR A 152 8.11 7.09 7.67
N ARG A 153 7.22 6.08 7.69
CA ARG A 153 7.08 5.07 6.63
C ARG A 153 6.63 5.68 5.31
N MET A 154 5.72 6.65 5.32
CA MET A 154 5.36 7.42 4.12
C MET A 154 6.60 8.07 3.49
N LEU A 155 7.45 8.69 4.30
CA LEU A 155 8.69 9.33 3.84
C LEU A 155 9.74 8.35 3.27
N GLN A 156 9.70 7.08 3.66
CA GLN A 156 10.53 6.05 3.04
C GLN A 156 10.08 5.75 1.60
N VAL A 157 8.78 5.87 1.34
CA VAL A 157 8.16 5.51 0.06
C VAL A 157 8.08 6.69 -0.90
N THR A 158 7.85 7.90 -0.38
CA THR A 158 7.70 9.10 -1.19
C THR A 158 8.14 10.35 -0.43
N ASN A 159 8.68 11.33 -1.16
CA ASN A 159 9.03 12.64 -0.62
C ASN A 159 8.00 13.72 -0.97
N LYS A 160 6.82 13.32 -1.46
CA LYS A 160 5.78 14.25 -1.89
C LYS A 160 5.20 15.01 -0.69
N GLN A 161 4.91 16.29 -0.91
CA GLN A 161 4.30 17.12 0.10
C GLN A 161 2.87 16.63 0.39
N VAL A 162 2.60 16.33 1.65
CA VAL A 162 1.25 16.04 2.15
C VAL A 162 0.45 17.33 2.16
N ILE A 163 -0.70 17.33 1.49
CA ILE A 163 -1.64 18.46 1.45
C ILE A 163 -2.90 18.23 2.27
N LYS A 164 -3.20 16.97 2.58
CA LYS A 164 -4.39 16.55 3.32
C LYS A 164 -4.11 15.24 4.03
N ILE A 165 -4.65 15.13 5.24
CA ILE A 165 -4.64 13.91 6.04
C ILE A 165 -6.10 13.58 6.39
N LEU A 166 -6.53 12.37 6.03
CA LEU A 166 -7.83 11.84 6.41
C LEU A 166 -7.63 10.67 7.37
N LEU A 167 -8.33 10.68 8.49
CA LEU A 167 -8.39 9.52 9.39
C LEU A 167 -9.72 8.82 9.16
N MET A 168 -9.65 7.55 8.79
CA MET A 168 -10.80 6.72 8.41
C MET A 168 -10.84 5.46 9.26
N SER A 169 -11.95 4.73 9.19
CA SER A 169 -12.06 3.39 9.74
C SER A 169 -12.66 2.45 8.71
N GLN A 170 -12.14 1.24 8.60
CA GLN A 170 -12.65 0.23 7.69
C GLN A 170 -12.74 -1.12 8.38
N ASP A 171 -13.83 -1.84 8.09
CA ASP A 171 -13.96 -3.23 8.52
C ASP A 171 -13.18 -4.12 7.54
N ARG A 172 -12.23 -4.88 8.09
CA ARG A 172 -11.37 -5.83 7.38
C ARG A 172 -11.81 -7.26 7.68
N PRO A 173 -11.70 -8.19 6.71
CA PRO A 173 -11.91 -9.60 6.98
C PRO A 173 -10.81 -10.11 7.93
N ASP A 174 -11.24 -10.84 8.95
CA ASP A 174 -10.37 -11.55 9.90
C ASP A 174 -10.31 -13.04 9.51
N TRP A 175 -9.70 -13.88 10.35
CA TRP A 175 -9.66 -15.32 10.17
C TRP A 175 -11.08 -15.92 10.17
N GLY A 176 -11.54 -16.40 9.01
CA GLY A 176 -12.87 -16.99 8.82
C GLY A 176 -13.91 -15.97 8.38
N ASP A 177 -15.11 -16.02 8.98
CA ASP A 177 -16.23 -15.11 8.67
C ASP A 177 -16.30 -13.88 9.60
N SER A 178 -15.30 -13.67 10.46
CA SER A 178 -15.23 -12.47 11.31
C SER A 178 -14.69 -11.26 10.55
N THR A 179 -15.05 -10.08 11.03
CA THR A 179 -14.46 -8.81 10.59
C THR A 179 -13.93 -8.05 11.80
N TYR A 180 -12.91 -7.23 11.59
CA TYR A 180 -12.37 -6.33 12.60
C TYR A 180 -12.24 -4.93 12.01
N SER A 181 -12.48 -3.92 12.84
CA SER A 181 -12.38 -2.52 12.44
C SER A 181 -10.94 -2.07 12.60
N VAL A 182 -10.39 -1.44 11.56
CA VAL A 182 -9.03 -0.90 11.53
C VAL A 182 -9.09 0.59 11.25
N ASP A 183 -8.35 1.38 12.03
CA ASP A 183 -8.13 2.78 11.72
C ASP A 183 -7.11 2.93 10.60
N ARG A 184 -7.31 3.96 9.78
CA ARG A 184 -6.49 4.21 8.60
C ARG A 184 -6.08 5.66 8.53
N ILE A 185 -4.87 5.90 8.05
CA ILE A 185 -4.36 7.23 7.73
C ILE A 185 -4.20 7.33 6.22
N TYR A 186 -4.94 8.24 5.61
CA TYR A 186 -4.81 8.61 4.22
C TYR A 186 -3.98 9.88 4.11
N PHE A 187 -2.84 9.82 3.42
CA PHE A 187 -2.04 10.97 3.04
C PHE A 187 -2.33 11.33 1.57
N SER A 188 -2.84 12.54 1.32
CA SER A 188 -3.02 13.04 -0.04
C SER A 188 -1.83 13.90 -0.47
N PHE A 189 -1.47 13.79 -1.75
CA PHE A 189 -0.39 14.54 -2.36
C PHE A 189 -0.88 15.39 -3.54
N LEU A 190 -0.14 16.45 -3.87
CA LEU A 190 -0.38 17.16 -5.12
C LEU A 190 -0.11 16.26 -6.32
N ALA A 191 -0.96 16.40 -7.34
CA ALA A 191 -0.67 15.85 -8.65
C ALA A 191 0.63 16.46 -9.17
N SER A 192 1.50 15.62 -9.73
CA SER A 192 2.70 16.11 -10.40
C SER A 192 2.25 16.93 -11.60
N THR A 193 2.54 18.24 -11.59
CA THR A 193 2.33 19.08 -12.77
C THR A 193 3.18 18.52 -13.89
N ASN A 194 2.56 17.96 -14.93
CA ASN A 194 3.25 17.52 -16.12
C ASN A 194 4.20 18.63 -16.57
N LYS A 195 5.51 18.38 -16.54
CA LYS A 195 6.51 19.21 -17.23
C LYS A 195 6.35 18.99 -18.74
N ALA A 196 5.25 19.48 -19.30
CA ALA A 196 5.04 19.57 -20.73
C ALA A 196 4.64 21.02 -21.07
N SER A 197 5.56 21.69 -21.75
CA SER A 197 5.43 22.99 -22.43
C SER A 197 5.44 24.28 -21.60
N VAL A 198 6.62 24.64 -21.06
CA VAL A 198 7.08 26.03 -21.11
C VAL A 198 8.45 26.07 -21.80
N THR A 199 8.47 25.72 -23.08
CA THR A 199 9.48 26.22 -24.01
C THR A 199 8.85 27.37 -24.76
N GLY A 200 9.05 28.58 -24.24
CA GLY A 200 8.64 29.80 -24.94
C GLY A 200 8.35 30.98 -24.02
N MET A 201 9.34 31.46 -23.25
CA MET A 201 9.66 32.89 -23.18
C MET A 201 10.90 33.11 -22.32
N GLU A 202 11.93 33.61 -22.96
CA GLU A 202 13.11 34.19 -22.31
C GLU A 202 12.71 35.41 -21.47
N GLY A 203 13.17 35.41 -20.22
CA GLY A 203 13.73 36.57 -19.52
C GLY A 203 12.77 37.61 -18.96
N VAL A 204 12.57 37.62 -17.63
CA VAL A 204 12.77 38.80 -16.77
C VAL A 204 13.24 38.35 -15.38
N HIS A 205 14.20 39.09 -14.84
CA HIS A 205 14.88 38.95 -13.56
C HIS A 205 13.99 38.91 -12.30
N ALA A 206 14.46 38.11 -11.34
CA ALA A 206 14.65 38.35 -9.90
C ALA A 206 13.53 38.95 -9.01
N GLU A 207 13.31 38.24 -7.91
CA GLU A 207 12.83 38.69 -6.59
C GLU A 207 11.48 39.40 -6.52
N THR A 208 10.45 38.66 -6.10
CA THR A 208 9.52 39.15 -5.06
C THR A 208 8.89 37.96 -4.34
N LEU A 209 9.14 37.86 -3.03
CA LEU A 209 8.29 37.16 -2.07
C LEU A 209 6.86 37.71 -2.21
N ALA A 210 5.96 36.92 -2.79
CA ALA A 210 4.54 37.18 -2.68
C ALA A 210 3.81 35.86 -2.47
N PHE A 211 3.10 35.81 -1.35
CA PHE A 211 2.05 34.90 -0.99
C PHE A 211 1.04 34.81 -2.15
N GLU A 212 1.27 33.92 -3.11
CA GLU A 212 0.35 33.70 -4.21
C GLU A 212 -0.69 32.66 -3.78
N THR A 213 -1.86 33.21 -3.48
CA THR A 213 -3.19 32.61 -3.51
C THR A 213 -3.23 31.22 -4.15
N ARG A 214 -3.58 30.24 -3.31
CA ARG A 214 -4.05 28.91 -3.67
C ARG A 214 -5.01 29.06 -4.85
N PRO A 215 -4.78 28.42 -6.02
CA PRO A 215 -5.80 28.43 -7.05
C PRO A 215 -7.01 27.71 -6.48
N GLU A 216 -8.17 28.38 -6.49
CA GLU A 216 -9.47 27.71 -6.41
C GLU A 216 -9.58 26.84 -7.67
N VAL A 217 -8.97 25.66 -7.60
CA VAL A 217 -9.24 24.57 -8.52
C VAL A 217 -10.57 23.99 -8.06
N ASP A 218 -11.46 23.77 -9.03
CA ASP A 218 -12.71 23.02 -9.01
C ASP A 218 -12.50 21.56 -8.55
N GLY A 219 -11.86 21.38 -7.39
CA GLY A 219 -11.22 20.13 -6.95
C GLY A 219 -12.08 19.29 -6.01
N GLU A 220 -13.21 19.82 -5.53
CA GLU A 220 -14.15 19.02 -4.73
C GLU A 220 -14.79 17.91 -5.57
N ASP A 221 -15.12 18.19 -6.83
CA ASP A 221 -15.72 17.22 -7.76
C ASP A 221 -14.69 16.15 -8.18
N GLU A 222 -13.43 16.51 -8.42
CA GLU A 222 -12.39 15.53 -8.74
C GLU A 222 -12.02 14.65 -7.53
N GLU A 223 -11.91 15.23 -6.34
CA GLU A 223 -11.59 14.48 -5.12
C GLU A 223 -12.71 13.52 -4.73
N THR A 224 -13.97 13.95 -4.80
CA THR A 224 -15.11 13.07 -4.52
C THR A 224 -15.21 11.93 -5.52
N VAL A 225 -14.95 12.18 -6.81
CA VAL A 225 -14.89 11.13 -7.83
C VAL A 225 -13.73 10.16 -7.56
N LEU A 226 -12.54 10.64 -7.20
CA LEU A 226 -11.40 9.78 -6.85
C LEU A 226 -11.69 8.93 -5.62
N LYS A 227 -12.27 9.52 -4.58
CA LYS A 227 -12.70 8.78 -3.37
C LYS A 227 -13.74 7.72 -3.70
N ALA A 228 -14.73 8.04 -4.51
CA ALA A 228 -15.77 7.08 -4.91
C ALA A 228 -15.18 5.91 -5.70
N LYS A 229 -14.26 6.19 -6.64
CA LYS A 229 -13.55 5.15 -7.39
C LYS A 229 -12.70 4.28 -6.48
N PHE A 230 -11.94 4.91 -5.57
CA PHE A 230 -11.12 4.20 -4.61
C PHE A 230 -11.98 3.30 -3.72
N ALA A 231 -13.10 3.79 -3.20
CA ALA A 231 -14.03 2.98 -2.41
C ALA A 231 -14.58 1.76 -3.18
N GLU A 232 -14.90 1.92 -4.48
CA GLU A 232 -15.34 0.79 -5.34
C GLU A 232 -14.21 -0.25 -5.53
N GLU A 233 -12.97 0.22 -5.73
CA GLU A 233 -11.81 -0.66 -5.83
C GLU A 233 -11.55 -1.39 -4.50
N GLU A 234 -11.73 -0.72 -3.36
CA GLU A 234 -11.59 -1.30 -2.03
C GLU A 234 -12.63 -2.41 -1.74
N GLU A 235 -13.88 -2.27 -2.20
CA GLU A 235 -14.85 -3.36 -2.07
C GLU A 235 -14.43 -4.63 -2.84
N LYS A 236 -13.81 -4.45 -4.02
CA LYS A 236 -13.24 -5.58 -4.78
C LYS A 236 -12.03 -6.17 -4.06
N GLU A 237 -11.28 -5.32 -3.38
CA GLU A 237 -10.06 -5.66 -2.66
C GLU A 237 -10.29 -6.46 -1.37
N ILE A 238 -11.39 -6.23 -0.64
CA ILE A 238 -11.77 -7.04 0.54
C ILE A 238 -11.77 -8.54 0.20
N ARG A 239 -12.18 -8.91 -1.02
CA ARG A 239 -12.14 -10.31 -1.49
C ARG A 239 -10.72 -10.81 -1.72
N SER A 240 -9.83 -9.97 -2.24
CA SER A 240 -8.41 -10.29 -2.41
C SER A 240 -7.73 -10.50 -1.06
N LEU A 241 -7.96 -9.60 -0.10
CA LEU A 241 -7.42 -9.70 1.27
C LEU A 241 -7.91 -10.97 1.98
N ALA A 242 -9.19 -11.34 1.84
CA ALA A 242 -9.71 -12.59 2.36
C ALA A 242 -9.02 -13.82 1.74
N THR A 243 -8.71 -13.77 0.43
CA THR A 243 -7.99 -14.84 -0.27
C THR A 243 -6.55 -14.97 0.25
N ILE A 244 -5.86 -13.84 0.45
CA ILE A 244 -4.51 -13.79 1.01
C ILE A 244 -4.48 -14.32 2.45
N SER A 245 -5.46 -13.92 3.27
CA SER A 245 -5.62 -14.40 4.66
C SER A 245 -5.79 -15.93 4.70
N ASN A 246 -6.65 -16.48 3.83
CA ASN A 246 -6.85 -17.92 3.71
C ASN A 246 -5.59 -18.65 3.23
N TYR A 247 -4.84 -18.06 2.29
CA TYR A 247 -3.58 -18.60 1.82
C TYR A 247 -2.53 -18.67 2.95
N ALA A 248 -2.34 -17.59 3.70
CA ALA A 248 -1.44 -17.57 4.85
C ALA A 248 -1.87 -18.56 5.95
N SER A 249 -3.18 -18.70 6.18
CA SER A 249 -3.75 -19.72 7.08
C SER A 249 -3.39 -21.14 6.65
N GLY A 250 -3.49 -21.43 5.35
CA GLY A 250 -3.07 -22.70 4.77
C GLY A 250 -1.58 -22.98 4.96
N ARG A 251 -0.71 -21.98 4.72
CA ARG A 251 0.74 -22.10 4.95
C ARG A 251 1.06 -22.34 6.42
N ARG A 252 0.34 -21.68 7.34
CA ARG A 252 0.49 -21.89 8.79
C ARG A 252 0.14 -23.32 9.21
N LEU A 253 -0.96 -23.87 8.71
CA LEU A 253 -1.38 -25.25 9.01
C LEU A 253 -0.34 -26.26 8.50
N ALA A 254 0.10 -26.12 7.26
CA ALA A 254 1.14 -26.99 6.69
C ALA A 254 2.45 -26.94 7.50
N ALA A 255 2.87 -25.75 7.96
CA ALA A 255 4.05 -25.60 8.80
C ALA A 255 3.87 -26.25 10.19
N SER A 256 2.66 -26.21 10.76
CA SER A 256 2.34 -26.88 12.03
C SER A 256 2.41 -28.39 11.92
N ASP A 257 1.87 -28.96 10.85
CA ASP A 257 1.87 -30.41 10.60
C ASP A 257 3.30 -30.96 10.39
N MET A 258 4.15 -30.22 9.66
CA MET A 258 5.56 -30.58 9.50
C MET A 258 6.33 -30.53 10.82
N ALA A 259 6.06 -29.54 11.68
CA ALA A 259 6.70 -29.45 13.00
C ALA A 259 6.27 -30.59 13.93
N GLY A 260 5.00 -31.00 13.88
CA GLY A 260 4.49 -32.15 14.62
C GLY A 260 5.11 -33.48 14.17
N THR A 261 5.37 -33.62 12.87
CA THR A 261 5.98 -34.83 12.28
C THR A 261 7.48 -34.95 12.59
N LEU A 262 8.20 -33.84 12.73
CA LEU A 262 9.61 -33.84 13.10
C LEU A 262 9.87 -34.02 14.61
N ALA A 263 8.84 -33.83 15.44
CA ALA A 263 8.91 -33.96 16.89
C ALA A 263 8.50 -35.36 17.41
N SER A 264 8.05 -36.25 16.54
CA SER A 264 7.64 -37.64 16.82
C SER A 264 8.67 -38.66 16.34
#